data_AF-A0A7X3WA44-F1
#
_entry.id   AF-A0A7X3WA44-F1
#
_cell.length_a   1.000
_cell.length_b   1.000
_cell.length_c   1.000
_cell.angle_alpha   90.00
_cell.angle_beta   90.00
_cell.angle_gamma   90.00
#
_symmetry.space_group_name_H-M   'P 1'
#
loop_
_entity.id
_entity.type
_entity.pdbx_description
1 polymer ?
#
loop_
_entity_poly.entity_id
_entity_poly.type
_entity_poly.pdbx_seq_one_letter_code
_entity_poly.pdbx_strand_id
1 'polypeptide(L)'
;MNRDSLVKEVASDLQVSRHKVRVVLNGLLSEVTEAMHRDERVNLHRFGAFNVKVRKARTARDLNTNVELRLNDRRIPHFMPFDTLKDIVAQQSPVSAEQTGPVAADTVQQVEETPRERSDDISAMMTRAEVLANKGKIEQAIQQYRRILERQPRHATATGSLGRMFFRLGAQETALQHYNRALGNDPGHLETLVDRAELFVEMGQYEDARTDLLRVLEYDPYSYRACYLLGVLYITIGTYDDAIRVLSRALDVDRTKSEVHLQLGKAYCHVEKHTEAIEHFEALLRHDPRNGQAYRYLGTIYDKSKQADKALEMYRKSNEIGLV
;
A
#
# COMPACT_ATOMS: atom_id res chain seq x y z
N MET A 1 22.17 -9.64 30.84
CA MET A 1 21.28 -8.50 31.09
C MET A 1 19.86 -8.90 30.69
N ASN A 2 18.86 -8.69 31.56
CA ASN A 2 17.47 -9.03 31.23
C ASN A 2 16.81 -7.90 30.43
N ARG A 3 15.69 -8.21 29.76
CA ARG A 3 15.00 -7.30 28.83
C ARG A 3 14.61 -5.96 29.47
N ASP A 4 14.17 -5.98 30.72
CA ASP A 4 13.72 -4.77 31.41
C ASP A 4 14.88 -3.88 31.90
N SER A 5 16.01 -4.48 32.28
CA SER A 5 17.25 -3.73 32.56
C SER A 5 17.75 -3.01 31.32
N LEU A 6 17.78 -3.70 30.17
CA LEU A 6 18.16 -3.12 28.87
C LEU A 6 17.27 -1.92 28.49
N VAL A 7 15.95 -2.07 28.61
CA VAL A 7 15.00 -0.99 28.30
C VAL A 7 15.20 0.21 29.21
N LYS A 8 15.44 -0.01 30.51
CA LYS A 8 15.65 1.07 31.49
C LYS A 8 16.92 1.86 31.20
N GLU A 9 18.01 1.16 30.91
CA GLU A 9 19.33 1.75 30.66
C GLU A 9 19.33 2.59 29.36
N VAL A 10 18.84 2.02 28.25
CA VAL A 10 18.77 2.73 26.96
C VAL A 10 17.82 3.93 27.00
N ALA A 11 16.68 3.81 27.70
CA ALA A 11 15.76 4.92 27.89
C ALA A 11 16.39 6.07 28.69
N SER A 12 17.20 5.72 29.69
CA SER A 12 17.92 6.69 30.53
C SER A 12 19.02 7.41 29.74
N ASP A 13 19.85 6.65 29.03
CA ASP A 13 20.98 7.18 28.27
C ASP A 13 20.57 8.12 27.14
N LEU A 14 19.42 7.86 26.51
CA LEU A 14 18.91 8.65 25.39
C LEU A 14 17.84 9.66 25.77
N GLN A 15 17.47 9.72 27.04
CA GLN A 15 16.38 10.57 27.55
C GLN A 15 15.04 10.38 26.78
N VAL A 16 14.72 9.14 26.42
CA VAL A 16 13.45 8.78 25.75
C VAL A 16 12.57 7.90 26.62
N SER A 17 11.28 7.80 26.28
CA SER A 17 10.36 6.95 27.06
C SER A 17 10.71 5.46 26.95
N ARG A 18 10.60 4.72 28.06
CA ARG A 18 10.78 3.26 28.10
C ARG A 18 9.83 2.52 27.15
N HIS A 19 8.64 3.09 26.90
CA HIS A 19 7.68 2.54 25.95
C HIS A 19 8.25 2.56 24.52
N LYS A 20 8.90 3.66 24.11
CA LYS A 20 9.53 3.78 22.80
C LYS A 20 10.64 2.74 22.60
N VAL A 21 11.49 2.57 23.61
CA VAL A 21 12.55 1.54 23.59
C VAL A 21 11.95 0.13 23.49
N ARG A 22 10.82 -0.14 24.17
CA ARG A 22 10.13 -1.43 24.07
C ARG A 22 9.54 -1.71 22.70
N VAL A 23 8.98 -0.69 22.03
CA VAL A 23 8.40 -0.84 20.68
C VAL A 23 9.50 -1.21 19.68
N VAL A 24 10.62 -0.48 19.69
CA VAL A 24 11.78 -0.77 18.81
C VAL A 24 12.34 -2.16 19.11
N LEU A 25 12.50 -2.52 20.39
CA LEU A 25 13.01 -3.83 20.79
C LEU A 25 12.07 -4.98 20.41
N ASN A 26 10.75 -4.78 20.48
CA ASN A 26 9.76 -5.77 20.07
C ASN A 26 9.78 -6.00 18.55
N GLY A 27 9.86 -4.93 17.76
CA GLY A 27 10.02 -5.04 16.31
C GLY A 27 11.26 -5.85 15.96
N LEU A 28 12.40 -5.53 16.60
CA LEU A 28 13.65 -6.26 16.40
C LEU A 28 13.53 -7.74 16.76
N LEU A 29 12.92 -8.08 17.91
CA LEU A 29 12.75 -9.47 18.32
C LEU A 29 11.81 -10.24 17.38
N SER A 30 10.78 -9.58 16.84
CA SER A 30 9.86 -10.17 15.87
C SER A 30 10.58 -10.51 14.56
N GLU A 31 11.32 -9.55 14.00
CA GLU A 31 12.08 -9.73 12.75
C GLU A 31 13.17 -10.80 12.91
N VAL A 32 13.88 -10.82 14.05
CA VAL A 32 14.87 -11.85 14.36
C VAL A 32 14.21 -13.23 14.48
N THR A 33 13.04 -13.32 15.12
CA THR A 33 12.31 -14.60 15.28
C THR A 33 11.87 -15.15 13.93
N GLU A 34 11.32 -14.29 13.07
CA GLU A 34 10.88 -14.65 11.72
C GLU A 34 12.07 -15.09 10.85
N ALA A 35 13.19 -14.37 10.93
CA ALA A 35 14.38 -14.71 10.17
C ALA A 35 15.07 -15.99 10.66
N MET A 36 15.01 -16.30 11.96
CA MET A 36 15.47 -17.59 12.50
C MET A 36 14.68 -18.78 11.94
N HIS A 37 13.43 -18.58 11.53
CA HIS A 37 12.60 -19.64 10.92
C HIS A 37 13.00 -19.92 9.46
N ARG A 38 13.58 -18.94 8.75
CA ARG A 38 13.90 -19.02 7.32
C ARG A 38 15.30 -19.54 6.99
N ASP A 39 16.16 -19.75 7.98
CA ASP A 39 17.52 -20.31 7.84
C ASP A 39 18.46 -19.56 6.87
N GLU A 40 18.26 -18.24 6.73
CA GLU A 40 19.02 -17.36 5.83
C GLU A 40 19.90 -16.37 6.59
N ARG A 41 20.91 -15.82 5.90
CA ARG A 41 21.73 -14.71 6.41
C ARG A 41 20.88 -13.43 6.41
N VAL A 42 20.67 -12.86 7.60
CA VAL A 42 19.66 -11.81 7.80
C VAL A 42 20.29 -10.42 7.71
N ASN A 43 19.84 -9.63 6.73
CA ASN A 43 20.07 -8.19 6.70
C ASN A 43 18.82 -7.50 7.28
N LEU A 44 18.94 -6.95 8.49
CA LEU A 44 17.87 -6.12 9.04
C LEU A 44 18.00 -4.73 8.43
N HIS A 45 17.01 -4.35 7.63
CA HIS A 45 17.01 -3.12 6.80
C HIS A 45 17.22 -1.81 7.60
N ARG A 46 17.12 -1.88 8.94
CA ARG A 46 17.33 -0.78 9.88
C ARG A 46 18.45 -0.99 10.91
N PHE A 47 18.97 -2.21 11.08
CA PHE A 47 19.82 -2.58 12.23
C PHE A 47 21.16 -3.23 11.85
N GLY A 48 21.45 -3.39 10.55
CA GLY A 48 22.65 -4.04 10.07
C GLY A 48 22.51 -5.57 9.95
N ALA A 49 23.63 -6.25 9.68
CA ALA A 49 23.68 -7.70 9.45
C ALA A 49 24.14 -8.45 10.71
N PHE A 50 23.52 -9.59 11.02
CA PHE A 50 24.04 -10.50 12.04
C PHE A 50 24.09 -11.96 11.53
N ASN A 51 24.99 -12.75 12.11
CA ASN A 51 25.18 -14.15 11.73
C ASN A 51 24.49 -15.07 12.74
N VAL A 52 23.62 -15.97 12.25
CA VAL A 52 23.07 -17.06 13.05
C VAL A 52 24.09 -18.20 13.07
N LYS A 53 24.60 -18.57 14.26
CA LYS A 53 25.47 -19.74 14.40
C LYS A 53 24.66 -20.93 14.89
N VAL A 54 24.73 -22.04 14.16
CA VAL A 54 24.17 -23.33 14.59
C VAL A 54 25.15 -23.98 15.57
N ARG A 55 24.72 -24.24 16.81
CA ARG A 55 25.45 -25.13 17.71
C ARG A 55 24.97 -26.57 17.48
N LYS A 56 25.88 -27.44 17.06
CA LYS A 56 25.62 -28.88 16.93
C LYS A 56 25.29 -29.51 18.29
N ALA A 57 24.35 -30.44 18.25
CA ALA A 57 23.82 -31.24 19.34
C ALA A 57 24.92 -31.82 20.22
N ARG A 58 24.70 -31.76 21.54
CA ARG A 58 25.50 -32.51 22.52
C ARG A 58 24.64 -33.58 23.16
N THR A 59 25.22 -34.74 23.40
CA THR A 59 24.63 -35.77 24.26
C THR A 59 24.87 -35.38 25.71
N ALA A 60 23.79 -35.32 26.49
CA ALA A 60 23.83 -35.18 27.94
C ALA A 60 23.38 -36.50 28.54
N ARG A 61 24.14 -37.06 29.47
CA ARG A 61 23.80 -38.32 30.12
C ARG A 61 23.15 -38.03 31.45
N ASP A 62 21.96 -38.57 31.67
CA ASP A 62 21.30 -38.49 32.97
C ASP A 62 22.07 -39.38 33.96
N LEU A 63 22.61 -38.79 35.02
CA LEU A 63 23.49 -39.47 35.98
C LEU A 63 22.74 -40.44 36.91
N ASN A 64 21.40 -40.34 36.99
CA ASN A 64 20.59 -41.22 37.86
C ASN A 64 20.01 -42.42 37.09
N THR A 65 19.72 -42.24 35.80
CA THR A 65 19.07 -43.27 34.96
C THR A 65 20.01 -43.85 33.90
N ASN A 66 21.19 -43.24 33.72
CA ASN A 66 22.25 -43.60 32.77
C ASN A 66 21.86 -43.54 31.29
N VAL A 67 20.71 -42.93 30.99
CA VAL A 67 20.19 -42.71 29.62
C VAL A 67 20.89 -41.51 28.98
N GLU A 68 21.35 -41.68 27.74
CA GLU A 68 21.90 -40.58 26.94
C GLU A 68 20.79 -39.80 26.23
N LEU A 69 20.61 -38.54 26.64
CA LEU A 69 19.71 -37.57 26.03
C LEU A 69 20.47 -36.78 24.97
N ARG A 70 20.12 -37.00 23.71
CA ARG A 70 20.65 -36.22 22.60
C ARG A 70 19.86 -34.92 22.49
N LEU A 71 20.47 -33.80 22.89
CA LEU A 71 19.82 -32.49 22.82
C LEU A 71 19.84 -31.99 21.37
N ASN A 72 18.68 -31.54 20.87
CA ASN A 72 18.55 -31.04 19.50
C ASN A 72 19.44 -29.81 19.24
N ASP A 73 19.85 -29.65 17.98
CA ASP A 73 20.57 -28.46 17.51
C ASP A 73 19.81 -27.19 17.90
N ARG A 74 20.51 -26.21 18.46
CA ARG A 74 19.94 -24.90 18.80
C ARG A 74 20.56 -23.83 17.92
N ARG A 75 19.70 -23.12 17.17
CA ARG A 75 20.07 -21.91 16.43
C ARG A 75 20.15 -20.76 17.42
N ILE A 76 21.34 -20.18 17.60
CA ILE A 76 21.53 -19.06 18.53
C ILE A 76 22.00 -17.85 17.72
N PRO A 77 21.18 -16.79 17.61
CA PRO A 77 21.60 -15.55 16.97
C PRO A 77 22.65 -14.86 17.85
N HIS A 78 23.75 -14.41 17.24
CA HIS A 78 24.77 -13.61 17.92
C HIS A 78 24.78 -12.20 17.34
N PHE A 79 24.31 -11.24 18.14
CA PHE A 79 24.07 -9.85 17.74
C PHE A 79 25.14 -8.93 18.32
N MET A 80 25.62 -7.93 17.58
CA MET A 80 26.56 -6.88 18.04
C MET A 80 26.10 -5.49 17.55
N PRO A 81 26.44 -4.38 18.24
CA PRO A 81 26.49 -4.13 19.69
C PRO A 81 25.46 -3.04 20.12
N PHE A 82 25.38 -2.79 21.42
CA PHE A 82 24.41 -1.94 22.13
C PHE A 82 24.30 -0.50 21.58
N ASP A 83 25.38 0.04 21.00
CA ASP A 83 25.43 1.42 20.51
C ASP A 83 24.55 1.63 19.28
N THR A 84 24.43 0.63 18.40
CA THR A 84 23.55 0.71 17.21
C THR A 84 22.07 0.78 17.61
N LEU A 85 21.68 0.14 18.71
CA LEU A 85 20.32 0.27 19.25
C LEU A 85 20.08 1.68 19.77
N LYS A 86 21.10 2.32 20.34
CA LYS A 86 20.98 3.68 20.84
C LYS A 86 20.71 4.68 19.72
N ASP A 87 21.49 4.60 18.65
CA ASP A 87 21.38 5.49 17.50
C ASP A 87 19.99 5.42 16.85
N ILE A 88 19.42 4.22 16.74
CA ILE A 88 18.11 4.02 16.10
C ILE A 88 16.97 4.56 16.96
N VAL A 89 17.06 4.38 18.27
CA VAL A 89 16.08 4.94 19.21
C VAL A 89 16.15 6.48 19.21
N ALA A 90 17.34 7.05 19.07
CA ALA A 90 17.57 8.49 18.98
C ALA A 90 17.00 9.08 17.67
N GLN A 91 17.30 8.46 16.53
CA GLN A 91 16.88 8.90 15.18
C GLN A 91 15.36 8.89 14.97
N GLN A 92 14.61 8.09 15.73
CA GLN A 92 13.15 8.06 15.66
C GLN A 92 12.47 9.09 16.57
N SER A 93 13.17 10.16 17.02
CA SER A 93 12.63 11.21 17.90
C SER A 93 12.36 12.52 17.13
N PRO A 94 11.13 13.06 17.12
CA PRO A 94 10.92 14.47 16.81
C PRO A 94 11.23 15.34 18.03
N VAL A 95 11.91 16.46 17.77
CA VAL A 95 12.34 17.49 18.73
C VAL A 95 11.18 18.43 19.09
N SER A 96 11.03 18.63 20.40
CA SER A 96 10.46 19.78 21.16
C SER A 96 8.95 20.02 21.27
N ALA A 97 8.57 20.18 22.54
CA ALA A 97 7.34 20.77 23.08
C ALA A 97 7.48 22.30 23.32
N GLU A 98 6.38 22.91 23.79
CA GLU A 98 6.13 24.33 24.20
C GLU A 98 5.48 25.19 23.07
N GLN A 99 4.33 25.87 23.22
CA GLN A 99 3.71 26.59 24.35
C GLN A 99 2.15 26.67 24.25
N THR A 100 1.49 26.76 25.43
CA THR A 100 0.29 27.54 25.88
C THR A 100 -0.89 27.82 24.92
N GLY A 101 -2.19 27.83 25.30
CA GLY A 101 -2.94 27.79 26.56
C GLY A 101 -4.44 27.58 26.26
N PRO A 102 -5.36 27.70 27.23
CA PRO A 102 -6.70 27.12 27.17
C PRO A 102 -7.72 28.06 26.52
N VAL A 103 -8.64 27.52 25.71
CA VAL A 103 -9.87 28.25 25.33
C VAL A 103 -11.07 27.51 25.89
N ALA A 104 -11.83 28.30 26.64
CA ALA A 104 -12.98 27.94 27.42
C ALA A 104 -14.19 27.53 26.55
N ALA A 105 -15.12 26.90 27.26
CA ALA A 105 -16.46 26.56 26.84
C ALA A 105 -17.23 27.75 26.26
N ASP A 106 -18.05 27.48 25.25
CA ASP A 106 -19.39 28.07 25.18
C ASP A 106 -20.38 27.14 24.45
N THR A 107 -21.21 26.51 25.28
CA THR A 107 -22.67 26.50 25.28
C THR A 107 -23.45 26.39 23.95
N VAL A 108 -23.97 25.17 23.74
CA VAL A 108 -25.36 24.78 23.38
C VAL A 108 -26.03 25.46 22.18
N GLN A 109 -26.38 24.63 21.19
CA GLN A 109 -27.73 24.67 20.63
C GLN A 109 -28.28 23.26 20.47
N GLN A 110 -29.41 23.03 21.15
CA GLN A 110 -30.24 21.84 21.12
C GLN A 110 -30.74 21.59 19.71
N VAL A 111 -30.67 20.34 19.25
CA VAL A 111 -31.65 19.80 18.30
C VAL A 111 -32.09 18.43 18.81
N GLU A 112 -33.41 18.30 18.82
CA GLU A 112 -34.28 17.30 19.42
C GLU A 112 -33.91 15.83 19.15
N GLU A 113 -34.23 15.03 20.17
CA GLU A 113 -34.14 13.58 20.21
C GLU A 113 -35.16 12.92 19.28
N THR A 114 -34.79 11.77 18.69
CA THR A 114 -35.66 10.59 18.47
C THR A 114 -34.82 9.42 17.92
N PRO A 115 -35.28 8.17 18.05
CA PRO A 115 -34.94 7.20 19.11
C PRO A 115 -33.60 6.47 18.86
N ARG A 116 -32.94 6.13 19.97
CA ARG A 116 -31.69 5.34 20.05
C ARG A 116 -31.89 3.92 19.50
N GLU A 117 -31.72 3.73 18.20
CA GLU A 117 -31.40 2.41 17.65
C GLU A 117 -29.95 2.07 18.00
N ARG A 118 -29.71 0.84 18.47
CA ARG A 118 -28.40 0.27 18.84
C ARG A 118 -27.47 0.14 17.63
N SER A 119 -27.06 1.25 17.03
CA SER A 119 -26.13 1.32 15.89
C SER A 119 -24.95 2.27 16.20
N ASP A 120 -24.47 2.25 17.44
CA ASP A 120 -23.32 3.04 17.90
C ASP A 120 -21.96 2.36 17.68
N ASP A 121 -21.94 1.20 17.02
CA ASP A 121 -20.70 0.52 16.65
C ASP A 121 -19.99 1.26 15.50
N ILE A 122 -18.68 1.48 15.65
CA ILE A 122 -17.83 2.14 14.65
C ILE A 122 -17.89 1.39 13.32
N SER A 123 -18.01 0.06 13.36
CA SER A 123 -18.18 -0.76 12.15
C SER A 123 -19.47 -0.39 11.39
N ALA A 124 -20.61 -0.28 12.08
CA ALA A 124 -21.88 0.10 11.46
C ALA A 124 -21.84 1.55 10.91
N MET A 125 -21.16 2.45 11.62
CA MET A 125 -20.93 3.81 11.14
C MET A 125 -20.06 3.84 9.87
N MET A 126 -19.00 3.02 9.81
CA MET A 126 -18.15 2.86 8.63
C MET A 126 -18.95 2.36 7.43
N THR A 127 -19.71 1.28 7.60
CA THR A 127 -20.56 0.72 6.52
C THR A 127 -21.56 1.77 6.02
N ARG A 128 -22.20 2.52 6.93
CA ARG A 128 -23.12 3.60 6.54
C ARG A 128 -22.41 4.70 5.73
N ALA A 129 -21.24 5.13 6.17
CA ALA A 129 -20.45 6.14 5.48
C ALA A 129 -20.04 5.68 4.07
N GLU A 130 -19.61 4.43 3.93
CA GLU A 130 -19.26 3.82 2.63
C GLU A 130 -20.48 3.72 1.69
N VAL A 131 -21.64 3.30 2.20
CA VAL A 131 -22.88 3.27 1.40
C VAL A 131 -23.27 4.66 0.92
N LEU A 132 -23.12 5.69 1.76
CA LEU A 132 -23.37 7.07 1.36
C LEU A 132 -22.38 7.54 0.29
N ALA A 133 -21.09 7.23 0.47
CA ALA A 133 -20.04 7.54 -0.50
C ALA A 133 -20.29 6.87 -1.86
N ASN A 134 -20.73 5.61 -1.87
CA ASN A 134 -21.05 4.86 -3.09
C ASN A 134 -22.31 5.37 -3.78
N LYS A 135 -23.26 5.94 -3.03
CA LYS A 135 -24.45 6.63 -3.57
C LYS A 135 -24.17 8.06 -4.06
N GLY A 136 -22.92 8.52 -4.00
CA GLY A 136 -22.55 9.89 -4.38
C GLY A 136 -23.00 10.97 -3.39
N LYS A 137 -23.48 10.59 -2.19
CA LYS A 137 -23.87 11.55 -1.14
C LYS A 137 -22.63 11.97 -0.34
N ILE A 138 -21.71 12.67 -1.00
CA ILE A 138 -20.35 12.92 -0.51
C ILE A 138 -20.34 13.70 0.80
N GLU A 139 -21.14 14.76 0.94
CA GLU A 139 -21.21 15.60 2.14
C GLU A 139 -21.73 14.81 3.34
N GLN A 140 -22.71 13.94 3.12
CA GLN A 140 -23.26 13.07 4.17
C GLN A 140 -22.22 12.02 4.61
N ALA A 141 -21.46 11.46 3.67
CA ALA A 141 -20.37 10.53 3.98
C ALA A 141 -19.27 11.22 4.80
N ILE A 142 -18.86 12.43 4.41
CA ILE A 142 -17.90 13.27 5.16
C ILE A 142 -18.38 13.47 6.61
N GLN A 143 -19.65 13.81 6.81
CA GLN A 143 -20.20 13.99 8.16
C GLN A 143 -20.12 12.69 8.98
N GLN A 144 -20.41 11.53 8.37
CA GLN A 144 -20.29 10.25 9.07
C GLN A 144 -18.83 9.93 9.44
N TYR A 145 -17.88 10.11 8.51
CA TYR A 145 -16.46 9.89 8.81
C TYR A 145 -15.95 10.83 9.91
N ARG A 146 -16.39 12.10 9.94
CA ARG A 146 -16.05 13.03 11.03
C ARG A 146 -16.55 12.54 12.39
N ARG A 147 -17.79 12.05 12.47
CA ARG A 147 -18.33 11.46 13.71
C ARG A 147 -17.55 10.23 14.17
N ILE A 148 -17.06 9.40 13.24
CA ILE A 148 -16.19 8.28 13.57
C ILE A 148 -14.87 8.80 14.15
N LEU A 149 -14.28 9.83 13.55
CA LEU A 149 -13.02 10.42 14.00
C LEU A 149 -13.13 11.22 15.31
N GLU A 150 -14.31 11.75 15.65
CA GLU A 150 -14.59 12.32 16.98
C GLU A 150 -14.46 11.24 18.08
N ARG A 151 -14.91 10.01 17.80
CA ARG A 151 -14.82 8.87 18.73
C ARG A 151 -13.45 8.20 18.69
N GLN A 152 -12.85 8.07 17.51
CA GLN A 152 -11.56 7.43 17.28
C GLN A 152 -10.65 8.31 16.42
N PRO A 153 -9.94 9.29 17.01
CA PRO A 153 -9.14 10.28 16.26
C PRO A 153 -7.99 9.71 15.44
N ARG A 154 -7.58 8.46 15.72
CA ARG A 154 -6.50 7.73 15.04
C ARG A 154 -7.00 6.61 14.12
N HIS A 155 -8.29 6.56 13.81
CA HIS A 155 -8.83 5.55 12.89
C HIS A 155 -8.32 5.79 11.46
N ALA A 156 -7.35 5.00 11.02
CA ALA A 156 -6.68 5.17 9.74
C ALA A 156 -7.65 5.03 8.56
N THR A 157 -8.50 3.99 8.54
CA THR A 157 -9.47 3.76 7.47
C THR A 157 -10.45 4.92 7.33
N ALA A 158 -11.11 5.37 8.41
CA ALA A 158 -12.01 6.53 8.36
C ALA A 158 -11.31 7.82 7.90
N THR A 159 -10.07 8.04 8.31
CA THR A 159 -9.27 9.19 7.86
C THR A 159 -8.93 9.09 6.37
N GLY A 160 -8.54 7.91 5.90
CA GLY A 160 -8.26 7.64 4.49
C GLY A 160 -9.50 7.80 3.62
N SER A 161 -10.64 7.23 4.03
CA SER A 161 -11.91 7.40 3.34
C SER A 161 -12.38 8.86 3.30
N LEU A 162 -12.12 9.64 4.37
CA LEU A 162 -12.37 11.07 4.36
C LEU A 162 -11.50 11.79 3.32
N GLY A 163 -10.22 11.43 3.21
CA GLY A 163 -9.34 11.90 2.13
C GLY A 163 -9.90 11.59 0.74
N ARG A 164 -10.39 10.35 0.54
CA ARG A 164 -11.06 9.93 -0.70
C ARG A 164 -12.30 10.77 -1.03
N MET A 165 -13.05 11.21 -0.03
CA MET A 165 -14.20 12.10 -0.25
C MET A 165 -13.76 13.49 -0.72
N PHE A 166 -12.72 14.07 -0.10
CA PHE A 166 -12.17 15.35 -0.54
C PHE A 166 -11.55 15.27 -1.94
N PHE A 167 -10.91 14.15 -2.27
CA PHE A 167 -10.39 13.90 -3.61
C PHE A 167 -11.51 13.94 -4.67
N ARG A 168 -12.64 13.27 -4.40
CA ARG A 168 -13.82 13.31 -5.28
C ARG A 168 -14.45 14.71 -5.43
N LEU A 169 -14.20 15.62 -4.48
CA LEU A 169 -14.63 17.02 -4.55
C LEU A 169 -13.60 17.92 -5.26
N GLY A 170 -12.48 17.36 -5.74
CA GLY A 170 -11.38 18.12 -6.34
C GLY A 170 -10.49 18.86 -5.32
N ALA A 171 -10.71 18.66 -4.02
CA ALA A 171 -9.91 19.28 -2.96
C ALA A 171 -8.62 18.48 -2.71
N GLN A 172 -7.72 18.49 -3.70
CA GLN A 172 -6.50 17.67 -3.75
C GLN A 172 -5.60 17.85 -2.52
N GLU A 173 -5.31 19.09 -2.12
CA GLU A 173 -4.48 19.38 -0.93
C GLU A 173 -5.11 18.83 0.37
N THR A 174 -6.43 18.99 0.52
CA THR A 174 -7.15 18.47 1.70
C THR A 174 -7.16 16.94 1.70
N ALA A 175 -7.32 16.32 0.54
CA ALA A 175 -7.23 14.87 0.39
C ALA A 175 -5.83 14.36 0.80
N LEU A 176 -4.77 15.01 0.32
CA LEU A 176 -3.39 14.65 0.64
C LEU A 176 -3.11 14.74 2.14
N GLN A 177 -3.58 15.81 2.81
CA GLN A 177 -3.45 15.96 4.26
C GLN A 177 -4.11 14.80 5.02
N HIS A 178 -5.31 14.38 4.60
CA HIS A 178 -6.02 13.26 5.20
C HIS A 178 -5.33 11.92 4.92
N TYR A 179 -4.83 11.68 3.71
CA TYR A 179 -4.06 10.48 3.41
C TYR A 179 -2.77 10.40 4.23
N ASN A 180 -2.03 11.51 4.34
CA ASN A 180 -0.82 11.59 5.16
C ASN A 180 -1.12 11.32 6.64
N ARG A 181 -2.22 11.87 7.16
CA ARG A 181 -2.65 11.60 8.54
C ARG A 181 -3.05 10.13 8.73
N ALA A 182 -3.77 9.54 7.78
CA ALA A 182 -4.14 8.13 7.83
C ALA A 182 -2.90 7.23 7.86
N LEU A 183 -1.92 7.50 6.99
CA LEU A 183 -0.65 6.77 6.94
C LEU A 183 0.29 7.07 8.11
N GLY A 184 0.15 8.22 8.76
CA GLY A 184 0.80 8.52 10.03
C GLY A 184 0.24 7.68 11.20
N ASN A 185 -1.04 7.32 11.15
CA ASN A 185 -1.68 6.46 12.14
C ASN A 185 -1.43 4.96 11.86
N ASP A 186 -1.50 4.57 10.58
CA ASP A 186 -1.20 3.23 10.11
C ASP A 186 -0.39 3.29 8.79
N PRO A 187 0.94 3.18 8.88
CA PRO A 187 1.80 3.21 7.70
C PRO A 187 1.54 2.08 6.71
N GLY A 188 0.92 0.97 7.15
CA GLY A 188 0.65 -0.21 6.32
C GLY A 188 -0.74 -0.22 5.69
N HIS A 189 -1.51 0.88 5.79
CA HIS A 189 -2.87 0.93 5.27
C HIS A 189 -2.89 0.98 3.73
N LEU A 190 -2.88 -0.21 3.11
CA LEU A 190 -2.70 -0.41 1.66
C LEU A 190 -3.69 0.39 0.81
N GLU A 191 -4.97 0.42 1.19
CA GLU A 191 -6.00 1.19 0.48
C GLU A 191 -5.68 2.69 0.41
N THR A 192 -5.12 3.26 1.49
CA THR A 192 -4.74 4.68 1.50
C THR A 192 -3.48 4.93 0.67
N LEU A 193 -2.52 4.00 0.65
CA LEU A 193 -1.36 4.10 -0.23
C LEU A 193 -1.79 4.14 -1.70
N VAL A 194 -2.72 3.27 -2.10
CA VAL A 194 -3.27 3.27 -3.47
C VAL A 194 -4.01 4.58 -3.78
N ASP A 195 -4.88 5.05 -2.87
CA ASP A 195 -5.63 6.29 -3.06
C ASP A 195 -4.72 7.53 -3.13
N ARG A 196 -3.66 7.58 -2.32
CA ARG A 196 -2.69 8.68 -2.34
C ARG A 196 -1.82 8.62 -3.59
N ALA A 197 -1.44 7.43 -4.05
CA ALA A 197 -0.72 7.27 -5.31
C ALA A 197 -1.54 7.77 -6.50
N GLU A 198 -2.84 7.46 -6.55
CA GLU A 198 -3.74 7.97 -7.60
C GLU A 198 -3.78 9.51 -7.60
N LEU A 199 -3.90 10.13 -6.42
CA LEU A 199 -3.80 11.58 -6.28
C LEU A 199 -2.43 12.13 -6.73
N PHE A 200 -1.32 11.45 -6.38
CA PHE A 200 0.01 11.83 -6.83
C PHE A 200 0.16 11.79 -8.35
N VAL A 201 -0.46 10.80 -9.03
CA VAL A 201 -0.49 10.77 -10.50
C VAL A 201 -1.21 11.99 -11.07
N GLU A 202 -2.36 12.39 -10.51
CA GLU A 202 -3.08 13.60 -10.95
C GLU A 202 -2.28 14.89 -10.73
N MET A 203 -1.49 14.95 -9.66
CA MET A 203 -0.61 16.10 -9.36
C MET A 203 0.71 16.06 -10.15
N GLY A 204 0.95 15.04 -10.96
CA GLY A 204 2.21 14.85 -11.70
C GLY A 204 3.41 14.41 -10.84
N GLN A 205 3.17 14.02 -9.58
CA GLN A 205 4.18 13.55 -8.63
C GLN A 205 4.45 12.05 -8.81
N TYR A 206 5.04 11.69 -9.94
CA TYR A 206 5.14 10.30 -10.38
C TYR A 206 6.03 9.40 -9.50
N GLU A 207 7.13 9.92 -8.94
CA GLU A 207 8.00 9.11 -8.06
C GLU A 207 7.35 8.82 -6.70
N ASP A 208 6.56 9.76 -6.16
CA ASP A 208 5.81 9.55 -4.93
C ASP A 208 4.69 8.51 -5.15
N ALA A 209 3.97 8.62 -6.27
CA ALA A 209 2.99 7.61 -6.69
C ALA A 209 3.62 6.22 -6.82
N ARG A 210 4.77 6.13 -7.51
CA ARG A 210 5.52 4.89 -7.69
C ARG A 210 5.94 4.28 -6.36
N THR A 211 6.43 5.11 -5.43
CA THR A 211 6.85 4.66 -4.10
C THR A 211 5.69 4.03 -3.32
N ASP A 212 4.53 4.69 -3.31
CA ASP A 212 3.35 4.16 -2.63
C ASP A 212 2.83 2.87 -3.27
N LEU A 213 2.80 2.79 -4.60
CA LEU A 213 2.33 1.60 -5.32
C LEU A 213 3.28 0.40 -5.15
N LEU A 214 4.59 0.62 -5.19
CA LEU A 214 5.58 -0.43 -4.94
C LEU A 214 5.42 -0.98 -3.53
N ARG A 215 5.20 -0.11 -2.54
CA ARG A 215 4.95 -0.53 -1.16
C ARG A 215 3.68 -1.38 -1.05
N VAL A 216 2.62 -1.07 -1.79
CA VAL A 216 1.42 -1.94 -1.83
C VAL A 216 1.78 -3.31 -2.40
N LEU A 217 2.55 -3.35 -3.48
CA LEU A 217 2.97 -4.60 -4.13
C LEU A 217 4.00 -5.43 -3.33
N GLU A 218 4.66 -4.85 -2.33
CA GLU A 218 5.48 -5.58 -1.36
C GLU A 218 4.63 -6.45 -0.43
N TYR A 219 3.44 -5.98 -0.04
CA TYR A 219 2.50 -6.71 0.84
C TYR A 219 1.49 -7.54 0.07
N ASP A 220 0.96 -7.01 -1.04
CA ASP A 220 0.04 -7.69 -1.94
C ASP A 220 0.57 -7.64 -3.39
N PRO A 221 1.39 -8.63 -3.78
CA PRO A 221 1.95 -8.70 -5.13
C PRO A 221 0.91 -8.86 -6.24
N TYR A 222 -0.34 -9.19 -5.93
CA TYR A 222 -1.38 -9.38 -6.94
C TYR A 222 -2.52 -8.36 -6.77
N SER A 223 -2.25 -7.24 -6.09
CA SER A 223 -3.21 -6.14 -6.00
C SER A 223 -3.51 -5.60 -7.41
N TYR A 224 -4.72 -5.90 -7.91
CA TYR A 224 -5.16 -5.48 -9.23
C TYR A 224 -5.00 -3.96 -9.42
N ARG A 225 -5.52 -3.17 -8.47
CA ARG A 225 -5.54 -1.71 -8.55
C ARG A 225 -4.11 -1.14 -8.53
N ALA A 226 -3.23 -1.68 -7.68
CA ALA A 226 -1.84 -1.22 -7.63
C ALA A 226 -1.07 -1.59 -8.90
N CYS A 227 -1.23 -2.82 -9.42
CA CYS A 227 -0.61 -3.23 -10.68
C CYS A 227 -1.10 -2.37 -11.86
N TYR A 228 -2.41 -2.12 -11.96
CA TYR A 228 -2.97 -1.28 -13.02
C TYR A 228 -2.44 0.15 -12.96
N LEU A 229 -2.52 0.81 -11.79
CA LEU A 229 -2.06 2.20 -11.64
C LEU A 229 -0.55 2.32 -11.88
N LEU A 230 0.25 1.39 -11.38
CA LEU A 230 1.70 1.40 -11.61
C LEU A 230 2.04 1.15 -13.08
N GLY A 231 1.29 0.28 -13.76
CA GLY A 231 1.39 0.06 -15.18
C GLY A 231 1.09 1.30 -16.02
N VAL A 232 -0.02 1.99 -15.71
CA VAL A 232 -0.39 3.27 -16.35
C VAL A 232 0.67 4.33 -16.09
N LEU A 233 1.17 4.42 -14.85
CA LEU A 233 2.25 5.33 -14.48
C LEU A 233 3.52 5.08 -15.31
N TYR A 234 3.91 3.82 -15.46
CA TYR A 234 5.06 3.42 -16.28
C TYR A 234 4.89 3.75 -17.77
N ILE A 235 3.67 3.65 -18.30
CA ILE A 235 3.37 4.15 -19.67
C ILE A 235 3.56 5.66 -19.74
N THR A 236 3.04 6.40 -18.76
CA THR A 236 3.14 7.88 -18.72
C THR A 236 4.58 8.36 -18.68
N ILE A 237 5.46 7.70 -17.92
CA ILE A 237 6.89 8.06 -17.81
C ILE A 237 7.77 7.40 -18.90
N GLY A 238 7.19 6.60 -19.79
CA GLY A 238 7.89 5.99 -20.94
C GLY A 238 8.69 4.72 -20.64
N THR A 239 8.55 4.12 -19.46
CA THR A 239 9.20 2.85 -19.10
C THR A 239 8.32 1.66 -19.48
N TYR A 240 8.16 1.43 -20.77
CA TYR A 240 7.17 0.49 -21.32
C TYR A 240 7.40 -0.98 -20.94
N ASP A 241 8.65 -1.44 -20.83
CA ASP A 241 8.94 -2.83 -20.41
C ASP A 241 8.47 -3.09 -18.96
N ASP A 242 8.63 -2.12 -18.08
CA ASP A 242 8.15 -2.20 -16.70
C ASP A 242 6.62 -2.15 -16.64
N ALA A 243 6.00 -1.33 -17.50
CA ALA A 243 4.54 -1.31 -17.66
C ALA A 243 4.01 -2.68 -18.08
N ILE A 244 4.61 -3.31 -19.09
CA ILE A 244 4.22 -4.64 -19.58
C ILE A 244 4.32 -5.69 -18.48
N ARG A 245 5.41 -5.68 -17.71
CA ARG A 245 5.62 -6.63 -16.61
C ARG A 245 4.55 -6.50 -15.52
N VAL A 246 4.23 -5.28 -15.12
CA VAL A 246 3.27 -5.05 -14.03
C VAL A 246 1.81 -5.22 -14.50
N LEU A 247 1.47 -4.76 -15.70
CA LEU A 247 0.12 -4.95 -16.26
C LEU A 247 -0.19 -6.42 -16.55
N SER A 248 0.80 -7.21 -16.95
CA SER A 248 0.64 -8.66 -17.10
C SER A 248 0.21 -9.32 -15.78
N ARG A 249 0.76 -8.89 -14.63
CA ARG A 249 0.32 -9.36 -13.29
C ARG A 249 -1.13 -8.97 -12.99
N ALA A 250 -1.62 -7.84 -13.50
CA ALA A 250 -3.03 -7.48 -13.34
C ALA A 250 -3.95 -8.43 -14.11
N LEU A 251 -3.54 -8.90 -15.29
CA LEU A 251 -4.28 -9.93 -16.05
C LEU A 251 -4.22 -11.32 -15.41
N ASP A 252 -3.19 -11.65 -14.62
CA ASP A 252 -3.16 -12.89 -13.86
C ASP A 252 -4.30 -12.97 -12.83
N VAL A 253 -4.76 -11.82 -12.33
CA VAL A 253 -5.88 -11.70 -11.39
C VAL A 253 -7.22 -11.78 -12.12
N ASP A 254 -7.39 -10.97 -13.16
CA ASP A 254 -8.59 -10.97 -14.00
C ASP A 254 -8.23 -10.76 -15.48
N ARG A 255 -8.35 -11.84 -16.24
CA ARG A 255 -8.02 -11.89 -17.68
C ARG A 255 -9.04 -11.17 -18.56
N THR A 256 -10.15 -10.71 -18.01
CA THR A 256 -11.26 -10.13 -18.79
C THR A 256 -11.25 -8.60 -18.80
N LYS A 257 -10.26 -7.97 -18.15
CA LYS A 257 -10.17 -6.51 -17.99
C LYS A 257 -9.74 -5.81 -19.28
N SER A 258 -10.73 -5.32 -20.03
CA SER A 258 -10.54 -4.54 -21.26
C SER A 258 -9.59 -3.36 -21.07
N GLU A 259 -9.65 -2.67 -19.93
CA GLU A 259 -8.77 -1.54 -19.62
C GLU A 259 -7.29 -1.95 -19.52
N VAL A 260 -6.98 -3.13 -18.99
CA VAL A 260 -5.61 -3.64 -18.90
C VAL A 260 -5.11 -4.03 -20.27
N HIS A 261 -5.94 -4.72 -21.06
CA HIS A 261 -5.62 -5.05 -22.46
C HIS A 261 -5.34 -3.80 -23.30
N LEU A 262 -6.08 -2.71 -23.09
CA LEU A 262 -5.84 -1.44 -23.78
C LEU A 262 -4.45 -0.88 -23.46
N GLN A 263 -4.07 -0.88 -22.18
CA GLN A 263 -2.79 -0.34 -21.73
C GLN A 263 -1.61 -1.23 -22.18
N LEU A 264 -1.76 -2.56 -22.11
CA LEU A 264 -0.76 -3.50 -22.64
C LEU A 264 -0.58 -3.32 -24.15
N GLY A 265 -1.67 -3.24 -24.92
CA GLY A 265 -1.60 -2.99 -26.35
C GLY A 265 -0.86 -1.69 -26.68
N LYS A 266 -1.13 -0.60 -25.94
CA LYS A 266 -0.38 0.66 -26.05
C LYS A 266 1.10 0.48 -25.74
N ALA A 267 1.44 -0.17 -24.64
CA ALA A 267 2.83 -0.41 -24.25
C ALA A 267 3.58 -1.25 -25.29
N TYR A 268 2.96 -2.33 -25.80
CA TYR A 268 3.52 -3.15 -26.88
C TYR A 268 3.69 -2.39 -28.20
N CYS A 269 2.78 -1.47 -28.54
CA CYS A 269 2.99 -0.56 -29.67
C CYS A 269 4.25 0.30 -29.53
N HIS A 270 4.54 0.78 -28.31
CA HIS A 270 5.69 1.63 -28.04
C HIS A 270 7.02 0.87 -28.11
N VAL A 271 7.05 -0.40 -27.73
CA VAL A 271 8.23 -1.28 -27.88
C VAL A 271 8.27 -2.01 -29.23
N GLU A 272 7.47 -1.57 -30.21
CA GLU A 272 7.41 -2.09 -31.58
C GLU A 272 7.07 -3.59 -31.71
N LYS A 273 6.52 -4.18 -30.65
CA LYS A 273 6.02 -5.57 -30.62
C LYS A 273 4.58 -5.62 -31.11
N HIS A 274 4.43 -5.43 -32.42
CA HIS A 274 3.13 -5.27 -33.08
C HIS A 274 2.23 -6.49 -32.99
N THR A 275 2.80 -7.70 -32.99
CA THR A 275 2.07 -8.96 -32.86
C THR A 275 1.35 -9.06 -31.52
N GLU A 276 2.08 -8.84 -30.42
CA GLU A 276 1.54 -8.85 -29.06
C GLU A 276 0.54 -7.71 -28.86
N ALA A 277 0.80 -6.53 -29.43
CA ALA A 277 -0.14 -5.42 -29.39
C ALA A 277 -1.49 -5.79 -30.04
N ILE A 278 -1.47 -6.43 -31.22
CA ILE A 278 -2.68 -6.90 -31.90
C ILE A 278 -3.45 -7.90 -31.02
N GLU A 279 -2.75 -8.88 -30.43
CA GLU A 279 -3.39 -9.89 -29.56
C GLU A 279 -4.13 -9.24 -28.38
N HIS A 280 -3.53 -8.23 -27.74
CA HIS A 280 -4.19 -7.52 -26.65
C HIS A 280 -5.39 -6.69 -27.12
N PHE A 281 -5.31 -6.01 -28.27
CA PHE A 281 -6.45 -5.27 -28.81
C PHE A 281 -7.58 -6.19 -29.27
N GLU A 282 -7.28 -7.34 -29.87
CA GLU A 282 -8.29 -8.34 -30.22
C GLU A 282 -8.93 -8.94 -28.97
N ALA A 283 -8.14 -9.23 -27.93
CA ALA A 283 -8.67 -9.70 -26.65
C ALA A 283 -9.60 -8.68 -25.99
N LEU A 284 -9.24 -7.39 -26.03
CA LEU A 284 -10.11 -6.29 -25.61
C LEU A 284 -11.43 -6.32 -26.38
N LEU A 285 -11.37 -6.38 -27.71
CA LEU A 285 -12.54 -6.31 -28.59
C LEU A 285 -13.48 -7.52 -28.45
N ARG A 286 -12.99 -8.66 -27.95
CA ARG A 286 -13.87 -9.79 -27.58
C ARG A 286 -14.81 -9.46 -26.42
N HIS A 287 -14.39 -8.60 -25.50
CA HIS A 287 -15.15 -8.21 -24.31
C HIS A 287 -15.85 -6.86 -24.46
N ASP A 288 -15.22 -5.93 -25.17
CA ASP A 288 -15.78 -4.61 -25.51
C ASP A 288 -15.69 -4.36 -27.02
N PRO A 289 -16.63 -4.91 -27.82
CA PRO A 289 -16.63 -4.75 -29.27
C PRO A 289 -16.85 -3.31 -29.75
N ARG A 290 -17.25 -2.41 -28.84
CA ARG A 290 -17.49 -0.99 -29.13
C ARG A 290 -16.33 -0.10 -28.69
N ASN A 291 -15.13 -0.67 -28.51
CA ASN A 291 -13.96 0.11 -28.19
C ASN A 291 -13.32 0.75 -29.43
N GLY A 292 -13.70 1.99 -29.73
CA GLY A 292 -13.12 2.74 -30.86
C GLY A 292 -11.60 2.94 -30.76
N GLN A 293 -11.05 3.06 -29.54
CA GLN A 293 -9.59 3.21 -29.37
C GLN A 293 -8.83 1.98 -29.87
N ALA A 294 -9.28 0.78 -29.50
CA ALA A 294 -8.64 -0.47 -29.94
C ALA A 294 -8.61 -0.60 -31.47
N TYR A 295 -9.73 -0.31 -32.15
CA TYR A 295 -9.76 -0.30 -33.61
C TYR A 295 -8.81 0.73 -34.22
N ARG A 296 -8.73 1.93 -33.65
CA ARG A 296 -7.78 2.95 -34.12
C ARG A 296 -6.32 2.48 -34.00
N TYR A 297 -5.95 1.85 -32.89
CA TYR A 297 -4.61 1.30 -32.72
C TYR A 297 -4.32 0.14 -33.69
N LEU A 298 -5.26 -0.78 -33.87
CA LEU A 298 -5.14 -1.85 -34.87
C LEU A 298 -4.95 -1.29 -36.29
N GLY A 299 -5.73 -0.26 -36.66
CA GLY A 299 -5.58 0.45 -37.92
C GLY A 299 -4.17 1.02 -38.09
N THR A 300 -3.64 1.68 -37.05
CA THR A 300 -2.27 2.22 -37.06
C THR A 300 -1.20 1.14 -37.18
N ILE A 301 -1.38 -0.01 -36.52
CA ILE A 301 -0.44 -1.13 -36.64
C ILE A 301 -0.46 -1.72 -38.07
N TYR A 302 -1.64 -1.95 -38.63
CA TYR A 302 -1.75 -2.49 -39.99
C TYR A 302 -1.24 -1.53 -41.06
N ASP A 303 -1.44 -0.23 -40.87
CA ASP A 303 -0.92 0.81 -41.76
C ASP A 303 0.62 0.81 -41.78
N LYS A 304 1.25 0.78 -40.59
CA LYS A 304 2.71 0.60 -40.45
C LYS A 304 3.21 -0.70 -41.08
N SER A 305 2.39 -1.75 -41.04
CA SER A 305 2.69 -3.06 -41.65
C SER A 305 2.37 -3.13 -43.15
N LYS A 306 2.01 -2.00 -43.78
CA LYS A 306 1.62 -1.90 -45.21
C LYS A 306 0.41 -2.76 -45.61
N GLN A 307 -0.46 -3.10 -44.65
CA GLN A 307 -1.71 -3.82 -44.88
C GLN A 307 -2.88 -2.82 -44.98
N ALA A 308 -2.90 -2.05 -46.07
CA ALA A 308 -3.82 -0.92 -46.25
C ALA A 308 -5.31 -1.31 -46.15
N ASP A 309 -5.71 -2.46 -46.70
CA ASP A 309 -7.11 -2.90 -46.67
C ASP A 309 -7.59 -3.15 -45.24
N LYS A 310 -6.78 -3.85 -44.43
CA LYS A 310 -7.09 -4.10 -43.01
C LYS A 310 -7.06 -2.81 -42.20
N ALA A 311 -6.09 -1.94 -42.47
CA ALA A 311 -6.01 -0.65 -41.79
C ALA A 311 -7.28 0.19 -42.01
N LEU A 312 -7.73 0.28 -43.27
CA LEU A 312 -8.94 1.00 -43.64
C LEU A 312 -10.19 0.40 -43.01
N GLU A 313 -10.29 -0.93 -42.96
CA GLU A 313 -11.39 -1.61 -42.27
C GLU A 313 -11.45 -1.24 -40.77
N MET A 314 -10.31 -1.29 -40.08
CA MET A 314 -10.25 -0.95 -38.66
C MET A 314 -10.56 0.53 -38.41
N TYR A 315 -10.06 1.45 -39.25
CA TYR A 315 -10.40 2.87 -39.14
C TYR A 315 -11.88 3.16 -39.38
N ARG A 316 -12.53 2.46 -40.32
CA ARG A 316 -13.97 2.58 -40.54
C ARG A 316 -14.75 2.15 -39.30
N LYS A 317 -14.43 0.98 -38.74
CA LYS A 317 -15.04 0.48 -37.49
C LYS A 317 -14.86 1.47 -36.34
N SER A 318 -13.67 2.05 -36.20
CA SER A 318 -13.40 3.09 -35.19
C SER A 318 -14.29 4.34 -35.39
N ASN A 319 -14.46 4.80 -36.63
CA ASN A 319 -15.25 5.99 -36.94
C ASN A 319 -16.74 5.76 -36.75
N GLU A 320 -17.27 4.59 -37.14
CA GLU A 320 -18.68 4.23 -36.93
C GLU A 320 -19.04 4.26 -35.44
N ILE A 321 -18.14 3.82 -34.58
CA ILE A 321 -18.32 3.85 -33.12
C ILE A 321 -18.25 5.27 -32.56
N GLY A 322 -17.36 6.12 -33.08
CA GLY A 322 -17.16 7.50 -32.58
C GLY A 322 -18.25 8.51 -32.96
N LEU A 323 -19.21 8.12 -33.81
CA LEU A 323 -20.31 8.97 -34.29
C LEU A 323 -21.62 8.78 -33.49
N VAL A 324 -21.64 7.92 -32.48
CA VAL A 324 -22.82 7.57 -31.65
C VAL A 324 -22.71 8.21 -30.27
#